data_AF-A0A524GMG2-F1
#
_entry.id   AF-A0A524GMG2-F1
#
_cell.length_a   1.000
_cell.length_b   1.000
_cell.length_c   1.000
_cell.angle_alpha   90.00
_cell.angle_beta   90.00
_cell.angle_gamma   90.00
#
_symmetry.space_group_name_H-M   'P 1'
#
loop_
_entity.id
_entity.type
_entity.pdbx_description
1 polymer ?
#
loop_
_entity_poly.entity_id
_entity_poly.type
_entity_poly.pdbx_seq_one_letter_code
_entity_poly.pdbx_strand_id
1 'polypeptide(L)'
;MIPVLIGIIASVTMPGLSSSEAVVPAMAIEHLHPIGVAVFVGAILAAIMSSCDSALLACASITGRNLLPLILHEPSDKRTLLVARIAIPVYGITAILVALKSQVVFDVMIDANIVGLCAGVVPFFLAVWWKKANRSGALAAMFAGFGAWLISRSVAPELPGDLIGLGVSLVTMLVVSSLTQKFDPPRQVVDIDGNPVELTNRLGTLPILKKGSDRI
;
A
#
# COMPACT_ATOMS: atom_id res chain seq x y z
N MET A 1 -8.24 3.12 -18.14
CA MET A 1 -9.04 2.65 -19.30
C MET A 1 -8.37 2.96 -20.64
N ILE A 2 -7.82 4.18 -20.86
CA ILE A 2 -7.12 4.53 -22.11
C ILE A 2 -5.97 3.57 -22.48
N PRO A 3 -5.04 3.18 -21.57
CA PRO A 3 -3.96 2.25 -21.93
C PRO A 3 -4.45 0.84 -22.31
N VAL A 4 -5.54 0.38 -21.70
CA VAL A 4 -6.13 -0.94 -21.98
C VAL A 4 -6.72 -0.97 -23.39
N LEU A 5 -7.42 0.10 -23.79
CA LEU A 5 -7.95 0.23 -25.15
C LEU A 5 -6.83 0.25 -26.19
N ILE A 6 -5.75 0.98 -25.93
CA ILE A 6 -4.57 0.99 -26.81
C ILE A 6 -3.95 -0.42 -26.91
N GLY A 7 -3.86 -1.15 -25.80
CA GLY A 7 -3.40 -2.54 -25.80
C GLY A 7 -4.27 -3.47 -26.64
N ILE A 8 -5.60 -3.33 -26.57
CA ILE A 8 -6.53 -4.11 -27.38
C ILE A 8 -6.36 -3.78 -28.87
N ILE A 9 -6.27 -2.50 -29.23
CA ILE A 9 -6.04 -2.08 -30.63
C ILE A 9 -4.71 -2.65 -31.15
N ALA A 10 -3.63 -2.49 -30.37
CA ALA A 10 -2.30 -2.96 -30.72
C ALA A 10 -2.22 -4.49 -30.87
N SER A 11 -3.03 -5.25 -30.12
CA SER A 11 -3.07 -6.71 -30.25
C SER A 11 -3.54 -7.18 -31.63
N VAL A 12 -4.31 -6.35 -32.34
CA VAL A 12 -4.79 -6.63 -33.70
C VAL A 12 -3.87 -5.99 -34.75
N THR A 13 -3.38 -4.77 -34.50
CA THR A 13 -2.57 -4.02 -35.49
C THR A 13 -1.09 -4.41 -35.50
N MET A 14 -0.54 -4.90 -34.38
CA MET A 14 0.88 -5.27 -34.22
C MET A 14 1.08 -6.69 -33.66
N PRO A 15 0.69 -7.75 -34.39
CA PRO A 15 0.89 -9.13 -33.93
C PRO A 15 2.39 -9.49 -33.97
N GLY A 16 3.00 -9.70 -32.79
CA GLY A 16 4.40 -10.13 -32.67
C GLY A 16 5.29 -9.32 -31.72
N LEU A 17 4.73 -8.38 -30.95
CA LEU A 17 5.48 -7.70 -29.89
C LEU A 17 5.99 -8.72 -28.85
N SER A 18 7.31 -8.75 -28.64
CA SER A 18 7.96 -9.64 -27.67
C SER A 18 7.63 -9.31 -26.22
N SER A 19 7.17 -8.09 -25.95
CA SER A 19 6.90 -7.59 -24.61
C SER A 19 5.61 -6.79 -24.56
N SER A 20 4.61 -7.30 -23.84
CA SER A 20 3.30 -6.66 -23.67
C SER A 20 3.39 -5.28 -22.99
N GLU A 21 4.45 -5.02 -22.22
CA GLU A 21 4.69 -3.74 -21.55
C GLU A 21 5.18 -2.64 -22.50
N ALA A 22 5.74 -3.01 -23.66
CA ALA A 22 6.27 -2.06 -24.66
C ALA A 22 5.21 -1.59 -25.67
N VAL A 23 3.99 -2.11 -25.59
CA VAL A 23 2.89 -1.83 -26.54
C VAL A 23 2.58 -0.34 -26.66
N VAL A 24 2.45 0.34 -25.52
CA VAL A 24 2.04 1.75 -25.48
C VAL A 24 3.14 2.67 -26.08
N PRO A 25 4.43 2.51 -25.72
CA PRO A 25 5.52 3.19 -26.42
C PRO A 25 5.65 2.86 -27.91
N ALA A 26 5.48 1.59 -28.29
CA ALA A 26 5.58 1.17 -29.69
C ALA A 26 4.50 1.84 -30.57
N MET A 27 3.25 1.84 -30.08
CA MET A 27 2.14 2.53 -30.76
C MET A 27 2.40 4.02 -30.89
N ALA A 28 3.01 4.65 -29.88
CA ALA A 28 3.35 6.06 -29.95
C ALA A 28 4.39 6.36 -31.02
N ILE A 29 5.44 5.53 -31.12
CA ILE A 29 6.50 5.69 -32.13
C ILE A 29 5.95 5.48 -33.56
N GLU A 30 5.06 4.52 -33.75
CA GLU A 30 4.50 4.21 -35.07
C GLU A 30 3.51 5.28 -35.56
N HIS A 31 2.70 5.85 -34.66
CA HIS A 31 1.57 6.70 -35.07
C HIS A 31 1.77 8.20 -34.81
N LEU A 32 2.74 8.64 -34.00
CA LEU A 32 2.98 10.06 -33.75
C LEU A 32 4.12 10.62 -34.61
N HIS A 33 4.00 11.90 -34.95
CA HIS A 33 5.11 12.68 -35.49
C HIS A 33 6.28 12.73 -34.48
N PRO A 34 7.56 12.83 -34.91
CA PRO A 34 8.73 12.82 -33.99
C PRO A 34 8.63 13.80 -32.81
N ILE A 35 8.05 14.99 -33.02
CA ILE A 35 7.81 15.97 -31.95
C ILE A 35 6.82 15.41 -30.90
N GLY A 36 5.76 14.75 -31.35
CA GLY A 36 4.78 14.10 -30.47
C GLY A 36 5.40 12.95 -29.67
N VAL A 37 6.28 12.16 -30.28
CA VAL A 37 7.02 11.10 -29.58
C VAL A 37 7.91 11.69 -28.48
N ALA A 38 8.64 12.78 -28.77
CA ALA A 38 9.48 13.45 -27.77
C ALA A 38 8.67 13.96 -26.57
N VAL A 39 7.52 14.60 -26.83
CA VAL A 39 6.60 15.07 -25.77
C VAL A 39 6.05 13.89 -24.98
N PHE A 40 5.65 12.81 -25.65
CA PHE A 40 5.10 11.62 -25.04
C PHE A 40 6.10 10.91 -24.10
N VAL A 41 7.34 10.71 -24.55
CA VAL A 41 8.40 10.13 -23.73
C VAL A 41 8.67 11.03 -22.51
N GLY A 42 8.75 12.36 -22.72
CA GLY A 42 8.88 13.31 -21.61
C GLY A 42 7.74 13.22 -20.60
N ALA A 43 6.50 13.08 -21.06
CA ALA A 43 5.33 12.94 -20.20
C ALA A 43 5.34 11.63 -19.39
N ILE A 44 5.73 10.51 -20.00
CA ILE A 44 5.87 9.23 -19.29
C ILE A 44 6.96 9.32 -18.23
N LEU A 45 8.13 9.85 -18.58
CA LEU A 45 9.24 10.01 -17.63
C LEU A 45 8.84 10.90 -16.46
N ALA A 46 8.15 12.02 -16.73
CA ALA A 46 7.65 12.91 -15.69
C ALA A 46 6.64 12.22 -14.75
N ALA A 47 5.71 11.44 -15.31
CA ALA A 47 4.75 10.67 -14.52
C ALA A 47 5.41 9.59 -13.65
N ILE A 48 6.42 8.90 -14.18
CA ILE A 48 7.21 7.92 -13.44
C ILE A 48 7.96 8.61 -12.29
N MET A 49 8.67 9.72 -12.57
CA MET A 49 9.40 10.47 -11.54
C MET A 49 8.49 10.95 -10.41
N SER A 50 7.31 11.49 -10.73
CA SER A 50 6.33 11.91 -9.72
C SER A 50 5.87 10.76 -8.80
N SER A 51 5.75 9.56 -9.34
CA SER A 51 5.34 8.37 -8.59
C SER A 51 6.49 7.85 -7.72
N CYS A 52 7.70 7.79 -8.28
CA CYS A 52 8.91 7.41 -7.57
C CYS A 52 9.20 8.35 -6.39
N ASP A 53 9.08 9.66 -6.60
CA ASP A 53 9.31 10.66 -5.56
C ASP A 53 8.32 10.49 -4.40
N SER A 54 7.04 10.26 -4.71
CA SER A 54 6.00 10.04 -3.70
C SER A 54 6.25 8.77 -2.89
N ALA A 55 6.65 7.67 -3.54
CA ALA A 55 6.96 6.40 -2.88
C ALA A 55 8.21 6.52 -1.98
N LEU A 56 9.29 7.11 -2.49
CA LEU A 56 10.54 7.30 -1.73
C LEU A 56 10.31 8.22 -0.54
N LEU A 57 9.57 9.31 -0.72
CA LEU A 57 9.24 10.23 0.36
C LEU A 57 8.33 9.59 1.40
N ALA A 58 7.38 8.74 1.00
CA ALA A 58 6.55 7.98 1.92
C ALA A 58 7.39 7.04 2.78
N CYS A 59 8.28 6.24 2.18
CA CYS A 59 9.20 5.36 2.92
C CYS A 59 10.11 6.15 3.87
N ALA A 60 10.68 7.26 3.39
CA ALA A 60 11.53 8.12 4.22
C ALA A 60 10.77 8.73 5.40
N SER A 61 9.52 9.15 5.20
CA SER A 61 8.65 9.69 6.24
C SER A 61 8.30 8.64 7.30
N ILE A 62 7.95 7.42 6.87
CA ILE A 62 7.69 6.29 7.77
C ILE A 62 8.94 5.97 8.60
N THR A 63 10.11 5.93 7.97
CA THR A 63 11.36 5.64 8.68
C THR A 63 11.72 6.74 9.68
N GLY A 64 11.55 8.01 9.31
CA GLY A 64 11.83 9.13 10.21
C GLY A 64 10.82 9.29 11.34
N ARG A 65 9.52 9.10 11.08
CA ARG A 65 8.45 9.37 12.06
C ARG A 65 7.96 8.15 12.82
N ASN A 66 8.02 6.96 12.23
CA ASN A 66 7.52 5.74 12.88
C ASN A 66 8.66 4.83 13.35
N LEU A 67 9.74 4.69 12.58
CA LEU A 67 10.83 3.77 12.94
C LEU A 67 11.88 4.41 13.87
N LEU A 68 12.27 5.67 13.61
CA LEU A 68 13.29 6.36 14.42
C LEU A 68 12.92 6.46 15.91
N PRO A 69 11.67 6.81 16.31
CA PRO A 69 11.30 6.86 17.73
C PRO A 69 11.35 5.50 18.46
N LEU A 70 11.37 4.39 17.72
CA LEU A 70 11.52 3.04 18.30
C LEU A 70 12.97 2.76 18.75
N ILE A 71 13.94 3.48 18.17
CA ILE A 71 15.38 3.30 18.45
C ILE A 71 15.91 4.45 19.32
N LEU A 72 15.52 5.68 19.00
CA LEU A 72 15.92 6.87 19.71
C LEU A 72 14.70 7.51 20.35
N HIS A 73 14.67 7.60 21.69
CA HIS A 73 13.62 8.30 22.40
C HIS A 73 13.68 9.80 22.06
N GLU A 74 12.54 10.38 21.66
CA GLU A 74 12.39 11.81 21.33
C GLU A 74 13.46 12.38 20.37
N PRO A 75 13.47 11.94 19.10
CA PRO A 75 14.43 12.45 18.12
C PRO A 75 14.16 13.93 17.80
N SER A 76 15.20 14.76 17.87
CA SER A 76 15.15 16.15 17.38
C SER A 76 14.79 16.20 15.88
N ASP A 77 14.02 17.20 15.46
CA ASP A 77 13.63 17.44 14.06
C ASP A 77 14.80 17.38 13.07
N LYS A 78 15.97 17.90 13.47
CA LYS A 78 17.18 17.85 12.65
C LYS A 78 17.64 16.42 12.38
N ARG A 79 17.54 15.53 13.38
CA ARG A 79 17.91 14.11 13.26
C ARG A 79 16.86 13.36 12.45
N THR A 80 15.58 13.61 12.70
CA THR A 80 14.47 13.03 11.91
C THR A 80 14.60 13.36 10.43
N LEU A 81 14.91 14.61 10.09
CA LEU A 81 15.14 15.04 8.72
C LEU A 81 16.39 14.40 8.10
N LEU A 82 17.47 14.28 8.86
CA LEU A 82 18.70 13.63 8.39
C LEU A 82 18.48 12.15 8.10
N VAL A 83 17.78 11.44 8.98
CA VAL A 83 17.40 10.02 8.79
C VAL A 83 16.52 9.87 7.57
N ALA A 84 15.50 10.71 7.39
CA ALA A 84 14.67 10.69 6.19
C ALA A 84 15.49 10.93 4.91
N ARG A 85 16.41 11.90 4.92
CA ARG A 85 17.30 12.18 3.77
C ARG A 85 18.23 11.02 3.41
N ILE A 86 18.71 10.26 4.40
CA ILE A 86 19.54 9.06 4.19
C ILE A 86 18.66 7.87 3.73
N ALA A 87 17.42 7.78 4.23
CA ALA A 87 16.50 6.73 3.85
C ALA A 87 16.16 6.77 2.34
N ILE A 88 16.04 7.95 1.74
CA ILE A 88 15.74 8.11 0.30
C ILE A 88 16.74 7.37 -0.60
N PRO A 89 18.06 7.65 -0.58
CA PRO A 89 19.01 6.94 -1.42
C PRO A 89 19.12 5.46 -1.05
N VAL A 90 18.96 5.08 0.23
CA VAL A 90 18.97 3.67 0.64
C VAL A 90 17.81 2.91 -0.02
N TYR A 91 16.58 3.40 0.11
CA TYR A 91 15.42 2.78 -0.53
C TYR A 91 15.51 2.82 -2.07
N GLY A 92 16.00 3.92 -2.63
CA GLY A 92 16.24 4.05 -4.07
C GLY A 92 17.22 3.00 -4.62
N ILE A 93 18.36 2.80 -3.94
CA ILE A 93 19.33 1.76 -4.32
C ILE A 93 18.69 0.37 -4.19
N THR A 94 17.96 0.10 -3.11
CA THR A 94 17.29 -1.21 -2.96
C THR A 94 16.24 -1.45 -4.05
N ALA A 95 15.49 -0.43 -4.45
CA ALA A 95 14.52 -0.51 -5.53
C ALA A 95 15.21 -0.81 -6.87
N ILE A 96 16.34 -0.16 -7.16
CA ILE A 96 17.15 -0.45 -8.36
C ILE A 96 17.65 -1.90 -8.34
N LEU A 97 18.16 -2.39 -7.21
CA LEU A 97 18.63 -3.78 -7.10
C LEU A 97 17.52 -4.81 -7.35
N VAL A 98 16.29 -4.53 -6.90
CA VAL A 98 15.12 -5.37 -7.17
C VAL A 98 14.73 -5.26 -8.65
N ALA A 99 14.70 -4.04 -9.20
CA ALA A 99 14.36 -3.80 -10.60
C ALA A 99 15.31 -4.51 -11.58
N LEU A 100 16.61 -4.56 -11.28
CA LEU A 100 17.61 -5.27 -12.09
C LEU A 100 17.43 -6.79 -12.11
N LYS A 101 16.72 -7.37 -11.14
CA LYS A 101 16.45 -8.81 -11.07
C LYS A 101 15.10 -9.21 -11.64
N SER A 102 14.20 -8.27 -11.85
CA SER A 102 12.88 -8.57 -12.41
C SER A 102 12.88 -8.45 -13.94
N GLN A 103 12.17 -9.36 -14.59
CA GLN A 103 11.96 -9.33 -16.04
C GLN A 103 10.64 -8.67 -16.43
N VAL A 104 9.68 -8.59 -15.51
CA VAL A 104 8.32 -8.08 -15.74
C VAL A 104 7.95 -7.08 -14.65
N VAL A 105 7.56 -5.87 -15.03
CA VAL A 105 7.21 -4.79 -14.08
C VAL A 105 5.88 -5.11 -13.39
N PHE A 106 4.92 -5.67 -14.13
CA PHE A 106 3.61 -6.04 -13.61
C PHE A 106 3.68 -7.02 -12.43
N ASP A 107 4.53 -8.04 -12.51
CA ASP A 107 4.66 -9.06 -11.46
C ASP A 107 5.18 -8.46 -10.15
N VAL A 108 6.20 -7.58 -10.23
CA VAL A 108 6.73 -6.88 -9.05
C VAL A 108 5.68 -5.97 -8.43
N MET A 109 4.88 -5.30 -9.26
CA MET A 109 3.79 -4.43 -8.80
C MET A 109 2.71 -5.23 -8.07
N ILE A 110 2.31 -6.39 -8.60
CA ILE A 110 1.35 -7.28 -7.95
C ILE A 110 1.91 -7.75 -6.61
N ASP A 111 3.14 -8.28 -6.61
CA ASP A 111 3.80 -8.80 -5.41
C ASP A 111 3.86 -7.74 -4.29
N ALA A 112 4.19 -6.49 -4.64
CA ALA A 112 4.23 -5.39 -3.68
C ALA A 112 2.84 -5.06 -3.08
N ASN A 113 1.77 -5.14 -3.87
CA ASN A 113 0.42 -4.83 -3.41
C ASN A 113 -0.20 -5.96 -2.57
N ILE A 114 0.13 -7.21 -2.85
CA ILE A 114 -0.42 -8.35 -2.09
C ILE A 114 0.01 -8.29 -0.62
N VAL A 115 1.22 -7.82 -0.33
CA VAL A 115 1.66 -7.63 1.06
C VAL A 115 0.70 -6.70 1.82
N GLY A 116 0.29 -5.60 1.20
CA GLY A 116 -0.71 -4.70 1.76
C GLY A 116 -2.08 -5.36 1.95
N LEU A 117 -2.49 -6.19 0.99
CA LEU A 117 -3.75 -6.95 1.06
C LEU A 117 -3.76 -7.97 2.21
N CYS A 118 -2.75 -8.83 2.30
CA CYS A 118 -2.71 -9.91 3.27
C CYS A 118 -2.42 -9.41 4.70
N ALA A 119 -1.52 -8.43 4.85
CA ALA A 119 -1.15 -7.93 6.17
C ALA A 119 -1.99 -6.73 6.62
N GLY A 120 -2.25 -5.77 5.74
CA GLY A 120 -2.77 -4.46 6.13
C GLY A 120 -4.30 -4.36 6.15
N VAL A 121 -4.97 -4.87 5.11
CA VAL A 121 -6.40 -4.63 4.88
C VAL A 121 -7.25 -5.14 6.05
N VAL A 122 -7.11 -6.40 6.46
CA VAL A 122 -8.00 -6.98 7.47
C VAL A 122 -7.86 -6.31 8.84
N PRO A 123 -6.64 -6.13 9.39
CA PRO A 123 -6.47 -5.43 10.66
C PRO A 123 -6.95 -3.98 10.58
N PHE A 124 -6.72 -3.28 9.46
CA PHE A 124 -7.16 -1.91 9.28
C PHE A 124 -8.69 -1.80 9.29
N PHE A 125 -9.38 -2.61 8.48
CA PHE A 125 -10.83 -2.61 8.43
C PHE A 125 -11.42 -3.01 9.80
N LEU A 126 -10.97 -4.12 10.40
CA LEU A 126 -11.53 -4.55 11.68
C LEU A 126 -11.17 -3.59 12.84
N ALA A 127 -10.03 -2.92 12.81
CA ALA A 127 -9.71 -1.89 13.81
C ALA A 127 -10.71 -0.74 13.79
N VAL A 128 -11.16 -0.31 12.59
CA VAL A 128 -12.17 0.73 12.47
C VAL A 128 -13.54 0.19 12.85
N TRP A 129 -14.02 -0.89 12.22
CA TRP A 129 -15.41 -1.35 12.31
C TRP A 129 -15.75 -2.25 13.50
N TRP A 130 -14.78 -2.98 14.05
CA TRP A 130 -15.03 -4.00 15.06
C TRP A 130 -14.58 -3.56 16.45
N LYS A 131 -15.55 -3.37 17.36
CA LYS A 131 -15.31 -2.91 18.75
C LYS A 131 -14.39 -3.82 19.57
N LYS A 132 -14.19 -5.06 19.11
CA LYS A 132 -13.40 -6.09 19.79
C LYS A 132 -11.95 -6.17 19.29
N ALA A 133 -11.58 -5.39 18.28
CA ALA A 133 -10.27 -5.41 17.66
C ALA A 133 -9.18 -4.89 18.62
N ASN A 134 -8.14 -5.69 18.86
CA ASN A 134 -7.02 -5.33 19.71
C ASN A 134 -5.67 -5.39 18.98
N ARG A 135 -4.61 -4.89 19.63
CA ARG A 135 -3.27 -4.78 19.05
C ARG A 135 -2.66 -6.17 18.81
N SER A 136 -2.81 -7.08 19.77
CA SER A 136 -2.27 -8.44 19.68
C SER A 136 -2.88 -9.24 18.53
N GLY A 137 -4.20 -9.16 18.34
CA GLY A 137 -4.91 -9.76 17.20
C GLY A 137 -4.48 -9.14 15.88
N ALA A 138 -4.34 -7.81 15.82
CA ALA A 138 -3.90 -7.11 14.61
C ALA A 138 -2.48 -7.55 14.19
N LEU A 139 -1.52 -7.57 15.12
CA LEU A 139 -0.16 -8.00 14.83
C LEU A 139 -0.10 -9.48 14.42
N ALA A 140 -0.81 -10.36 15.14
CA ALA A 140 -0.87 -11.78 14.79
C ALA A 140 -1.44 -11.98 13.39
N ALA A 141 -2.51 -11.27 13.03
CA ALA A 141 -3.11 -11.31 11.69
C ALA A 141 -2.15 -10.81 10.60
N MET A 142 -1.43 -9.71 10.85
CA MET A 142 -0.42 -9.19 9.92
C MET A 142 0.65 -10.25 9.60
N PHE A 143 1.24 -10.85 10.62
CA PHE A 143 2.30 -11.85 10.46
C PHE A 143 1.78 -13.17 9.89
N ALA A 144 0.62 -13.65 10.36
CA ALA A 144 0.02 -14.89 9.88
C ALA A 144 -0.44 -14.79 8.43
N GLY A 145 -1.08 -13.68 8.04
CA GLY A 145 -1.51 -13.44 6.66
C GLY A 145 -0.34 -13.34 5.69
N PHE A 146 0.70 -12.57 6.05
CA PHE A 146 1.91 -12.47 5.25
C PHE A 146 2.67 -13.80 5.15
N GLY A 147 2.82 -14.51 6.26
CA GLY A 147 3.46 -15.83 6.30
C GLY A 147 2.70 -16.86 5.47
N ALA A 148 1.36 -16.88 5.56
CA ALA A 148 0.53 -17.79 4.78
C ALA A 148 0.65 -17.53 3.27
N TRP A 149 0.71 -16.27 2.84
CA TRP A 149 0.96 -15.93 1.44
C TRP A 149 2.33 -16.44 0.96
N LEU A 150 3.40 -16.21 1.73
CA LEU A 150 4.75 -16.70 1.41
C LEU A 150 4.82 -18.22 1.33
N ILE A 151 4.16 -18.93 2.25
CA ILE A 151 4.11 -20.40 2.26
C ILE A 151 3.27 -20.92 1.09
N SER A 152 2.13 -20.30 0.80
CA SER A 152 1.28 -20.69 -0.33
C SER A 152 2.04 -20.57 -1.64
N ARG A 153 2.85 -19.51 -1.81
CA ARG A 153 3.70 -19.32 -2.99
C ARG A 153 4.72 -20.43 -3.20
N SER A 154 5.24 -21.03 -2.12
CA SER A 154 6.26 -22.08 -2.22
C SER A 154 5.70 -23.50 -2.31
N VAL A 155 4.55 -23.78 -1.67
CA VAL A 155 3.98 -25.13 -1.55
C VAL A 155 2.90 -25.40 -2.59
N ALA A 156 2.05 -24.42 -2.90
CA ALA A 156 0.89 -24.59 -3.79
C ALA A 156 0.73 -23.38 -4.72
N PRO A 157 1.63 -23.22 -5.71
CA PRO A 157 1.62 -22.07 -6.61
C PRO A 157 0.37 -21.98 -7.51
N GLU A 158 -0.39 -23.07 -7.64
CA GLU A 158 -1.63 -23.10 -8.42
C GLU A 158 -2.86 -22.58 -7.66
N LEU A 159 -2.76 -22.43 -6.34
CA LEU A 159 -3.82 -21.85 -5.53
C LEU A 159 -3.67 -20.33 -5.45
N PRO A 160 -4.79 -19.58 -5.33
CA PRO A 160 -4.75 -18.14 -5.14
C PRO A 160 -4.21 -17.79 -3.74
N GLY A 161 -2.87 -17.71 -3.63
CA GLY A 161 -2.16 -17.44 -2.38
C GLY A 161 -2.58 -16.13 -1.72
N ASP A 162 -3.00 -15.15 -2.51
CA ASP A 162 -3.43 -13.83 -2.05
C ASP A 162 -4.73 -13.93 -1.23
N LEU A 163 -5.68 -14.75 -1.69
CA LEU A 163 -6.94 -15.03 -1.00
C LEU A 163 -6.72 -15.87 0.25
N ILE A 164 -5.78 -16.82 0.19
CA ILE A 164 -5.38 -17.63 1.35
C ILE A 164 -4.77 -16.72 2.42
N GLY A 165 -3.82 -15.86 2.06
CA GLY A 165 -3.20 -14.91 2.98
C GLY A 165 -4.23 -13.96 3.61
N LEU A 166 -5.16 -13.44 2.80
CA LEU A 166 -6.26 -12.61 3.29
C LEU A 166 -7.18 -13.38 4.25
N GLY A 167 -7.57 -14.60 3.90
CA GLY A 167 -8.41 -15.47 4.72
C GLY A 167 -7.76 -15.83 6.05
N VAL A 168 -6.47 -16.18 6.03
CA VAL A 168 -5.71 -16.47 7.26
C VAL A 168 -5.59 -15.22 8.13
N SER A 169 -5.34 -14.05 7.55
CA SER A 169 -5.32 -12.78 8.28
C SER A 169 -6.65 -12.51 8.97
N LEU A 170 -7.78 -12.73 8.27
CA LEU A 170 -9.12 -12.57 8.83
C LEU A 170 -9.41 -13.56 9.96
N VAL A 171 -9.18 -14.84 9.76
CA VAL A 171 -9.41 -15.86 10.79
C VAL A 171 -8.53 -15.59 12.01
N THR A 172 -7.26 -15.26 11.80
CA THR A 172 -6.32 -14.95 12.89
C THR A 172 -6.77 -13.72 13.66
N MET A 173 -7.19 -12.66 12.98
CA MET A 173 -7.71 -11.45 13.63
C MET A 173 -8.93 -11.78 14.49
N LEU A 174 -9.90 -12.54 13.97
CA LEU A 174 -11.11 -12.89 14.69
C LEU A 174 -10.83 -13.77 15.92
N VAL A 175 -9.98 -14.79 15.76
CA VAL A 175 -9.66 -15.76 16.82
C VAL A 175 -8.77 -15.11 17.89
N VAL A 176 -7.63 -14.55 17.50
CA VAL A 176 -6.66 -13.98 18.46
C VAL A 176 -7.26 -12.79 19.18
N SER A 177 -7.97 -11.90 18.48
CA SER A 177 -8.60 -10.74 19.12
C SER A 177 -9.70 -11.15 20.11
N SER A 178 -10.42 -12.25 19.87
CA SER A 178 -11.43 -12.76 20.80
C SER A 178 -10.81 -13.47 22.02
N LEU A 179 -9.69 -14.17 21.83
CA LEU A 179 -8.99 -14.87 22.92
C LEU A 179 -8.19 -13.92 23.80
N THR A 180 -7.61 -12.87 23.23
CA THR A 180 -6.70 -11.95 23.94
C THR A 180 -7.41 -10.76 24.60
N GLN A 181 -8.74 -10.68 24.55
CA GLN A 181 -9.50 -9.57 25.16
C GLN A 181 -9.20 -9.33 26.64
N LYS A 182 -8.85 -10.39 27.38
CA LYS A 182 -8.51 -10.29 28.81
C LYS A 182 -7.11 -9.72 29.05
N PHE A 183 -6.19 -9.91 28.13
CA PHE A 183 -4.79 -9.52 28.26
C PHE A 183 -4.47 -8.19 27.57
N ASP A 184 -5.13 -7.91 26.44
CA ASP A 184 -4.95 -6.71 25.63
C ASP A 184 -6.33 -6.19 25.19
N PRO A 185 -6.95 -5.31 26.00
CA PRO A 185 -8.27 -4.79 25.68
C PRO A 185 -8.21 -3.87 24.46
N PRO A 186 -9.30 -3.79 23.67
CA PRO A 186 -9.37 -2.92 22.50
C PRO A 186 -9.15 -1.47 22.89
N ARG A 187 -8.16 -0.82 22.26
CA ARG A 187 -7.88 0.61 22.45
C ARG A 187 -8.80 1.43 21.56
N GLN A 188 -9.34 2.50 22.10
CA GLN A 188 -10.18 3.42 21.33
C GLN A 188 -9.32 4.22 20.36
N VAL A 189 -9.88 4.52 19.19
CA VAL A 189 -9.28 5.47 18.26
C VAL A 189 -9.34 6.84 18.92
N VAL A 190 -8.20 7.48 19.05
CA VAL A 190 -8.07 8.85 19.54
C VAL A 190 -7.94 9.82 18.38
N ASP A 191 -8.43 11.03 18.54
CA ASP A 191 -8.19 12.12 17.61
C ASP A 191 -6.74 12.64 17.71
N ILE A 192 -6.42 13.69 16.95
CA ILE A 192 -5.12 14.36 17.00
C ILE A 192 -4.82 14.98 18.37
N ASP A 193 -5.86 15.34 19.13
CA ASP A 193 -5.80 15.99 20.43
C ASP A 193 -5.80 14.97 21.60
N GLY A 194 -5.90 13.66 21.29
CA GLY A 194 -5.92 12.57 22.25
C GLY A 194 -7.30 12.23 22.82
N ASN A 195 -8.39 12.85 22.36
CA ASN A 195 -9.73 12.54 22.82
C ASN A 195 -10.28 11.30 22.12
N PRO A 196 -11.06 10.45 22.82
CA PRO A 196 -11.67 9.27 22.22
C PRO A 196 -12.69 9.66 21.15
N VAL A 197 -12.52 9.14 19.95
CA VAL A 197 -13.42 9.42 18.82
C VAL A 197 -14.74 8.70 19.03
N GLU A 198 -15.84 9.46 19.07
CA GLU A 198 -17.19 8.88 19.10
C GLU A 198 -17.52 8.22 17.76
N LEU A 199 -17.70 6.92 17.85
CA LEU A 199 -17.79 6.01 16.72
C LEU A 199 -19.26 5.65 16.41
N THR A 200 -20.22 6.44 16.86
CA THR A 200 -21.67 6.21 16.78
C THR A 200 -22.27 6.61 15.43
N ASN A 201 -21.60 7.49 14.65
CA ASN A 201 -22.13 8.05 13.40
C ASN A 201 -21.12 7.97 12.22
N ARG A 202 -20.43 6.83 12.09
CA ARG A 202 -19.28 6.62 11.18
C ARG A 202 -19.59 6.67 9.68
N LEU A 203 -20.86 6.56 9.30
CA LEU A 203 -21.32 6.60 7.92
C LEU A 203 -21.50 8.04 7.38
N GLY A 204 -21.25 9.06 8.20
CA GLY A 204 -21.38 10.46 7.77
C GLY A 204 -22.83 10.91 7.59
N THR A 205 -23.79 10.21 8.21
CA THR A 205 -25.20 10.63 8.30
C THR A 205 -25.35 11.73 9.34
N LEU A 206 -24.67 12.86 9.12
CA LEU A 206 -25.03 14.09 9.80
C LEU A 206 -26.39 14.53 9.23
N PRO A 207 -27.42 14.73 10.05
CA PRO A 207 -28.56 15.50 9.61
C PRO A 207 -28.03 16.90 9.30
N ILE A 208 -28.18 17.34 8.04
CA ILE A 208 -27.83 18.68 7.54
C ILE A 208 -28.51 19.82 8.36
N LEU A 209 -29.39 19.46 9.32
CA LEU A 209 -30.27 20.32 10.09
C LEU A 209 -30.10 20.22 11.62
N LYS A 210 -28.96 19.76 12.17
CA LYS A 210 -28.75 19.88 13.63
C LYS A 210 -28.46 21.34 14.01
N LYS A 211 -29.56 22.08 14.20
CA LYS A 211 -29.64 23.45 14.73
C LYS A 211 -28.92 23.51 16.07
N GLY A 212 -28.11 24.55 16.24
CA GLY A 212 -27.25 24.75 17.41
C GLY A 212 -28.02 24.72 18.74
N SER A 213 -27.60 23.79 19.59
CA SER A 213 -27.66 23.76 21.05
C SER A 213 -26.92 22.45 21.38
N ASP A 214 -25.72 22.44 21.95
CA ASP A 214 -25.47 22.89 23.31
C ASP A 214 -24.02 23.40 23.45
N ARG A 215 -23.88 24.66 23.84
CA ARG A 215 -22.82 25.08 24.75
C ARG A 215 -23.42 25.02 26.15
N ILE A 216 -22.82 24.26 27.04
CA ILE A 216 -22.45 24.57 28.44
C ILE A 216 -21.45 23.50 28.85
#